data_AF-A0A3M2GAV4-F1
#
_entry.id   AF-A0A3M2GAV4-F1
#
_cell.length_a   1.000
_cell.length_b   1.000
_cell.length_c   1.000
_cell.angle_alpha   90.00
_cell.angle_beta   90.00
_cell.angle_gamma   90.00
#
_symmetry.space_group_name_H-M   'P 1'
#
loop_
_entity.id
_entity.type
_entity.pdbx_description
1 polymer ?
#
loop_
_entity_poly.entity_id
_entity_poly.type
_entity_poly.pdbx_seq_one_letter_code
_entity_poly.pdbx_strand_id
1 'polypeptide(L)'
;MAGLAERRDLLDAYAAAGGRPIDESTLRWWELFGVLRWGIICQMQADAHLSGRVRSLEHALIGRRVAETEVEILRHLGVDVAGVAAATTGESGGGPGVHRDPDAAALAEALAGELDALVGDATGRTAFRLRVAARAARVLARQASRSGQAAGVAAGLVAAGHPDETALAEAVRRGRVDLGTAVEVAAPLAVERLRVVDPDDLAS
;
A
#
# COMPACT_ATOMS: atom_id res chain seq x y z
N MET A 1 2.10 -21.94 5.44
CA MET A 1 2.67 -21.64 6.77
C MET A 1 4.09 -22.16 6.82
N ALA A 2 5.09 -21.28 6.73
CA ALA A 2 6.46 -21.65 7.04
C ALA A 2 6.58 -21.72 8.57
N GLY A 3 7.14 -22.82 9.10
CA GLY A 3 7.27 -23.08 10.54
C GLY A 3 8.24 -22.12 11.22
N LEU A 4 7.74 -20.93 11.56
CA LEU A 4 8.39 -20.01 12.49
C LEU A 4 7.79 -20.27 13.87
N ALA A 5 8.66 -20.49 14.86
CA ALA A 5 8.27 -20.66 16.26
C ALA A 5 7.42 -19.47 16.74
N GLU A 6 6.63 -19.66 17.81
CA GLU A 6 5.79 -18.58 18.31
C GLU A 6 6.66 -17.38 18.72
N ARG A 7 6.10 -16.17 18.65
CA ARG A 7 6.81 -14.94 19.04
C ARG A 7 7.49 -15.07 20.41
N ARG A 8 6.83 -15.74 21.36
CA ARG A 8 7.37 -16.01 22.70
C ARG A 8 8.63 -16.88 22.64
N ASP A 9 8.60 -17.96 21.88
CA ASP A 9 9.75 -18.88 21.73
C ASP A 9 10.98 -18.14 21.20
N LEU A 10 10.79 -17.24 20.24
CA LEU A 10 11.88 -16.43 19.69
C LEU A 10 12.49 -15.48 20.73
N LEU A 11 11.66 -14.84 21.55
CA LEU A 11 12.12 -13.94 22.62
C LEU A 11 12.83 -14.70 23.74
N ASP A 12 12.28 -15.86 24.12
CA ASP A 12 12.85 -16.72 25.15
C ASP A 12 14.19 -17.29 24.71
N ALA A 13 14.30 -17.74 23.45
CA ALA A 13 15.56 -18.17 22.85
C ALA A 13 16.58 -17.02 22.77
N TYR A 14 16.15 -15.81 22.40
CA TYR A 14 17.03 -14.62 22.39
C TYR A 14 17.59 -14.31 23.79
N ALA A 15 16.75 -14.39 24.83
CA ALA A 15 17.19 -14.20 26.21
C ALA A 15 18.13 -15.31 26.66
N ALA A 16 17.82 -16.58 26.34
CA ALA A 16 18.67 -17.73 26.65
C ALA A 16 20.04 -17.67 25.97
N ALA A 17 20.12 -17.05 24.78
CA ALA A 17 21.36 -16.82 24.04
C ALA A 17 22.20 -15.63 24.58
N GLY A 18 21.80 -14.99 25.69
CA GLY A 18 22.50 -13.88 26.31
C GLY A 18 21.97 -12.50 25.95
N GLY A 19 20.86 -12.43 25.19
CA GLY A 19 20.12 -11.20 24.96
C GLY A 19 19.44 -10.69 26.23
N ARG A 20 19.20 -9.38 26.32
CA ARG A 20 18.37 -8.83 27.40
C ARG A 20 16.91 -9.22 27.16
N PRO A 21 16.14 -9.61 28.20
CA PRO A 21 14.70 -9.80 28.05
C PRO A 21 14.03 -8.55 27.46
N ILE A 22 13.21 -8.74 26.44
CA ILE A 22 12.50 -7.67 25.74
C ILE A 22 11.04 -7.72 26.18
N ASP A 23 10.54 -6.61 26.73
CA ASP A 23 9.13 -6.48 27.06
C ASP A 23 8.29 -6.18 25.81
N GLU A 24 6.99 -6.43 25.91
CA GLU A 24 6.06 -6.29 24.79
C GLU A 24 5.98 -4.85 24.25
N SER A 25 6.12 -3.82 25.11
CA SER A 25 6.05 -2.43 24.64
C SER A 25 7.28 -2.05 23.82
N THR A 26 8.46 -2.52 24.23
CA THR A 26 9.70 -2.37 23.47
C THR A 26 9.61 -3.11 22.14
N LEU A 27 9.06 -4.33 22.12
CA LEU A 27 8.89 -5.09 20.89
C LEU A 27 7.95 -4.38 19.91
N ARG A 28 6.76 -3.95 20.36
CA ARG A 28 5.80 -3.20 19.54
C ARG A 28 6.39 -1.93 18.95
N TRP A 29 7.22 -1.23 19.72
CA TRP A 29 7.94 -0.05 19.23
C TRP A 29 8.87 -0.39 18.05
N TRP A 30 9.67 -1.45 18.19
CA TRP A 30 10.61 -1.86 17.14
C TRP A 30 9.91 -2.41 15.89
N GLU A 31 8.76 -3.07 16.05
CA GLU A 31 7.91 -3.51 14.94
C GLU A 31 7.38 -2.31 14.16
N LEU A 32 6.75 -1.36 14.85
CA LEU A 32 6.25 -0.13 14.25
C LEU A 32 7.37 0.67 13.57
N PHE A 33 8.53 0.78 14.22
CA PHE A 33 9.70 1.45 13.63
C PHE A 33 10.18 0.73 12.37
N GLY A 34 10.20 -0.61 12.36
CA GLY A 34 10.56 -1.42 11.20
C GLY A 34 9.64 -1.16 10.01
N VAL A 35 8.32 -1.14 10.26
CA VAL A 35 7.29 -0.80 9.26
C VAL A 35 7.49 0.60 8.70
N LEU A 36 7.64 1.60 9.58
CA LEU A 36 7.85 3.00 9.18
C LEU A 36 9.13 3.16 8.35
N ARG A 37 10.24 2.56 8.80
CA ARG A 37 11.52 2.59 8.09
C ARG A 37 11.40 1.96 6.71
N TRP A 38 10.69 0.86 6.58
CA TRP A 38 10.43 0.24 5.28
C TRP A 38 9.61 1.16 4.37
N GLY A 39 8.57 1.83 4.90
CA GLY A 39 7.77 2.80 4.16
C GLY A 39 8.63 3.95 3.59
N ILE A 40 9.55 4.49 4.39
CA ILE A 40 10.51 5.50 3.93
C ILE A 40 11.39 4.97 2.81
N ILE A 41 11.91 3.74 2.92
CA ILE A 41 12.72 3.12 1.87
C ILE A 41 11.91 2.98 0.57
N CYS A 42 10.65 2.55 0.65
CA CYS A 42 9.77 2.47 -0.53
C CYS A 42 9.61 3.83 -1.22
N GLN A 43 9.39 4.90 -0.44
CA GLN A 43 9.32 6.27 -0.99
C GLN A 43 10.63 6.70 -1.65
N MET A 44 11.79 6.36 -1.07
CA MET A 44 13.09 6.64 -1.68
C MET A 44 13.28 5.91 -3.02
N GLN A 45 12.78 4.67 -3.15
CA GLN A 45 12.79 3.94 -4.43
C GLN A 45 11.88 4.61 -5.46
N ALA A 46 10.68 5.03 -5.04
CA ALA A 46 9.76 5.76 -5.90
C ALA A 46 10.39 7.05 -6.43
N ASP A 47 10.98 7.86 -5.54
CA ASP A 47 11.65 9.11 -5.88
C ASP A 47 12.81 8.87 -6.86
N ALA A 48 13.66 7.87 -6.63
CA ALA A 48 14.76 7.56 -7.54
C ALA A 48 14.26 7.26 -8.98
N HIS A 49 13.09 6.64 -9.12
CA HIS A 49 12.44 6.43 -10.41
C HIS A 49 11.88 7.72 -11.00
N LEU A 50 11.06 8.43 -10.24
CA LEU A 50 10.32 9.62 -10.69
C LEU A 50 11.27 10.78 -11.01
N SER A 51 12.37 10.91 -10.27
CA SER A 51 13.42 11.92 -10.51
C SER A 51 14.33 11.55 -11.68
N GLY A 52 14.16 10.38 -12.30
CA GLY A 52 15.00 9.88 -13.39
C GLY A 52 16.41 9.41 -12.99
N ARG A 53 16.76 9.43 -11.68
CA ARG A 53 18.06 8.92 -11.19
C ARG A 53 18.23 7.45 -11.50
N VAL A 54 17.14 6.67 -11.44
CA VAL A 54 17.11 5.24 -11.76
C VAL A 54 15.88 4.93 -12.62
N ARG A 55 16.07 4.66 -13.91
CA ARG A 55 14.98 4.24 -14.80
C ARG A 55 14.60 2.77 -14.59
N SER A 56 13.85 2.48 -13.52
CA SER A 56 13.42 1.11 -13.18
C SER A 56 11.93 1.02 -12.83
N LEU A 57 11.17 0.21 -13.57
CA LEU A 57 9.76 -0.10 -13.25
C LEU A 57 9.62 -0.80 -11.90
N GLU A 58 10.61 -1.61 -11.52
CA GLU A 58 10.64 -2.28 -10.22
C GLU A 58 10.67 -1.26 -9.08
N HIS A 59 11.45 -0.19 -9.21
CA HIS A 59 11.50 0.87 -8.20
C HIS A 59 10.17 1.62 -8.11
N ALA A 60 9.52 1.89 -9.25
CA ALA A 60 8.19 2.49 -9.28
C ALA A 60 7.14 1.61 -8.56
N LEU A 61 7.21 0.29 -8.75
CA LEU A 61 6.30 -0.65 -8.07
C LEU A 61 6.61 -0.81 -6.58
N ILE A 62 7.89 -0.81 -6.18
CA ILE A 62 8.25 -0.81 -4.76
C ILE A 62 7.67 0.44 -4.08
N GLY A 63 7.70 1.60 -4.75
CA GLY A 63 7.05 2.82 -4.28
C GLY A 63 5.57 2.67 -3.95
N ARG A 64 4.84 1.81 -4.66
CA ARG A 64 3.42 1.54 -4.38
C ARG A 64 3.20 0.76 -3.09
N ARG A 65 4.20 0.01 -2.61
CA ARG A 65 4.13 -0.78 -1.37
C ARG A 65 4.11 0.08 -0.09
N VAL A 66 4.23 1.40 -0.21
CA VAL A 66 3.98 2.32 0.92
C VAL A 66 2.57 2.10 1.48
N ALA A 67 1.60 1.73 0.63
CA ALA A 67 0.24 1.40 1.06
C ALA A 67 0.19 0.26 2.11
N GLU A 68 1.01 -0.78 1.94
CA GLU A 68 1.14 -1.87 2.92
C GLU A 68 1.60 -1.31 4.27
N THR A 69 2.60 -0.42 4.26
CA THR A 69 3.13 0.18 5.49
C THR A 69 2.18 1.17 6.14
N GLU A 70 1.41 1.92 5.37
CA GLU A 70 0.38 2.83 5.89
C GLU A 70 -0.68 2.04 6.65
N VAL A 71 -1.19 0.96 6.06
CA VAL A 71 -2.19 0.10 6.70
C VAL A 71 -1.62 -0.60 7.92
N GLU A 72 -0.39 -1.10 7.87
CA GLU A 72 0.23 -1.75 9.03
C GLU A 72 0.44 -0.77 10.20
N ILE A 73 0.81 0.49 9.91
CA ILE A 73 0.85 1.55 10.93
C ILE A 73 -0.55 1.76 11.54
N LEU A 74 -1.61 1.80 10.72
CA LEU A 74 -2.99 1.94 11.22
C LEU A 74 -3.39 0.77 12.13
N ARG A 75 -3.03 -0.47 11.78
CA ARG A 75 -3.24 -1.65 12.62
C ARG A 75 -2.51 -1.52 13.96
N HIS A 76 -1.25 -1.07 13.95
CA HIS A 76 -0.48 -0.81 15.17
C HIS A 76 -1.11 0.29 16.05
N LEU A 77 -1.81 1.26 15.44
CA LEU A 77 -2.56 2.30 16.15
C LEU A 77 -3.93 1.83 16.66
N GLY A 78 -4.33 0.58 16.38
CA GLY A 78 -5.60 0.00 16.82
C GLY A 78 -6.81 0.37 15.95
N VAL A 79 -6.57 0.81 14.71
CA VAL A 79 -7.64 1.13 13.76
C VAL A 79 -8.26 -0.16 13.23
N ASP A 80 -9.59 -0.22 13.20
CA ASP A 80 -10.33 -1.29 12.51
C ASP A 80 -10.26 -1.11 10.99
N VAL A 81 -9.13 -1.53 10.41
CA VAL A 81 -8.87 -1.46 8.96
C VAL A 81 -9.91 -2.24 8.17
N ALA A 82 -10.40 -3.38 8.68
CA ALA A 82 -11.42 -4.18 8.01
C ALA A 82 -12.77 -3.42 7.96
N GLY A 83 -13.16 -2.77 9.05
CA GLY A 83 -14.32 -1.87 9.09
C GLY A 83 -14.20 -0.70 8.13
N VAL A 84 -13.02 -0.04 8.08
CA VAL A 84 -12.76 1.04 7.12
C VAL A 84 -12.81 0.52 5.68
N ALA A 85 -12.29 -0.67 5.41
CA ALA A 85 -12.38 -1.32 4.12
C ALA A 85 -13.85 -1.58 3.74
N ALA A 86 -14.64 -2.16 4.64
CA ALA A 86 -16.06 -2.40 4.39
C ALA A 86 -16.83 -1.10 4.08
N ALA A 87 -16.52 0.00 4.76
CA ALA A 87 -17.14 1.31 4.52
C ALA A 87 -16.76 1.94 3.17
N THR A 88 -15.55 1.65 2.66
CA THR A 88 -15.04 2.18 1.38
C THR A 88 -15.39 1.32 0.17
N THR A 89 -16.12 0.22 0.35
CA THR A 89 -16.52 -0.71 -0.74
C THR A 89 -17.66 -0.23 -1.64
N GLY A 90 -18.06 1.05 -1.54
CA GLY A 90 -19.19 1.64 -2.29
C GLY A 90 -19.13 1.40 -3.81
N GLU A 91 -20.32 1.43 -4.43
CA GLU A 91 -20.56 1.07 -5.83
C GLU A 91 -19.58 1.76 -6.80
N SER A 92 -19.01 0.93 -7.68
CA SER A 92 -18.13 1.33 -8.78
C SER A 92 -18.83 2.24 -9.76
N GLY A 93 -18.82 3.53 -9.47
CA GLY A 93 -19.12 4.58 -10.44
C GLY A 93 -17.90 4.85 -11.31
N GLY A 94 -17.52 3.90 -12.16
CA GLY A 94 -16.70 4.22 -13.33
C GLY A 94 -17.52 5.16 -14.20
N GLY A 95 -17.39 6.47 -13.97
CA GLY A 95 -18.10 7.47 -14.77
C GLY A 95 -17.76 7.25 -16.24
N PRO A 96 -18.72 7.39 -17.17
CA PRO A 96 -18.48 7.12 -18.59
C PRO A 96 -17.36 8.03 -19.09
N GLY A 97 -16.17 7.46 -19.22
CA GLY A 97 -15.04 8.12 -19.83
C GLY A 97 -15.38 8.48 -21.28
N VAL A 98 -14.69 9.49 -21.82
CA VAL A 98 -14.79 9.85 -23.24
C VAL A 98 -14.42 8.68 -24.16
N HIS A 99 -13.59 7.76 -23.67
CA HIS A 99 -13.22 6.53 -24.33
C HIS A 99 -14.08 5.38 -23.78
N ARG A 100 -14.92 4.79 -24.65
CA ARG A 100 -15.64 3.53 -24.38
C ARG A 100 -14.84 2.31 -24.89
N ASP A 101 -15.30 1.14 -24.46
CA ASP A 101 -14.81 -0.23 -24.66
C ASP A 101 -13.77 -0.50 -25.79
N PRO A 102 -12.71 -1.30 -25.49
CA PRO A 102 -12.29 -1.68 -24.14
C PRO A 102 -11.77 -0.45 -23.38
N ASP A 103 -12.19 -0.31 -22.13
CA ASP A 103 -11.73 0.77 -21.26
C ASP A 103 -10.25 0.55 -20.82
N ALA A 104 -9.71 1.53 -20.09
CA ALA A 104 -8.32 1.47 -19.62
C ALA A 104 -8.07 0.27 -18.68
N ALA A 105 -9.06 -0.15 -17.90
CA ALA A 105 -8.92 -1.29 -17.00
C ALA A 105 -8.84 -2.60 -17.80
N ALA A 106 -9.75 -2.79 -18.76
CA ALA A 106 -9.78 -3.94 -19.66
C ALA A 106 -8.51 -4.05 -20.51
N LEU A 107 -8.01 -2.93 -21.04
CA LEU A 107 -6.75 -2.90 -21.80
C LEU A 107 -5.54 -3.25 -20.94
N ALA A 108 -5.47 -2.73 -19.71
CA ALA A 108 -4.39 -3.04 -18.78
C ALA A 108 -4.42 -4.51 -18.33
N GLU A 109 -5.60 -5.09 -18.14
CA GLU A 109 -5.74 -6.51 -17.81
C GLU A 109 -5.35 -7.41 -18.99
N ALA A 110 -5.79 -7.07 -20.21
CA ALA A 110 -5.36 -7.78 -21.42
C ALA A 110 -3.84 -7.75 -21.60
N LEU A 111 -3.20 -6.59 -21.38
CA LEU A 111 -1.75 -6.45 -21.42
C LEU A 111 -1.06 -7.32 -20.37
N ALA A 112 -1.63 -7.44 -19.16
CA ALA A 112 -1.07 -8.33 -18.14
C ALA A 112 -1.06 -9.79 -18.60
N GLY A 113 -2.14 -10.25 -19.21
CA GLY A 113 -2.25 -11.61 -19.76
C GLY A 113 -1.25 -11.88 -20.89
N GLU A 114 -1.09 -10.94 -21.82
CA GLU A 114 -0.06 -11.03 -22.87
C GLU A 114 1.36 -11.12 -22.28
N LEU A 115 1.66 -10.30 -21.27
CA LEU A 115 2.96 -10.32 -20.61
C LEU A 115 3.22 -11.64 -19.86
N ASP A 116 2.20 -12.22 -19.24
CA ASP A 116 2.32 -13.54 -18.58
C ASP A 116 2.59 -14.66 -19.59
N ALA A 117 1.92 -14.65 -20.74
CA ALA A 117 2.17 -15.64 -21.79
C ALA A 117 3.64 -15.62 -22.22
N LEU A 118 4.21 -14.42 -22.38
CA LEU A 118 5.63 -14.23 -22.72
C LEU A 118 6.60 -14.67 -21.61
N VAL A 119 6.17 -14.73 -20.33
CA VAL A 119 7.03 -15.22 -19.23
C VAL A 119 7.42 -16.68 -19.45
N GLY A 120 6.53 -17.50 -20.02
CA GLY A 120 6.77 -18.93 -20.24
C GLY A 120 7.95 -19.21 -21.17
N ASP A 121 8.15 -18.35 -22.17
CA ASP A 121 9.21 -18.48 -23.17
C ASP A 121 10.53 -17.80 -22.75
N ALA A 122 10.52 -17.05 -21.65
CA ALA A 122 11.65 -16.26 -21.18
C ALA A 122 12.38 -16.91 -20.00
N THR A 123 13.65 -16.57 -19.83
CA THR A 123 14.45 -17.01 -18.68
C THR A 123 15.20 -15.86 -18.01
N GLY A 124 15.69 -16.11 -16.79
CA GLY A 124 16.55 -15.18 -16.05
C GLY A 124 15.96 -13.78 -15.88
N ARG A 125 16.77 -12.76 -16.22
CA ARG A 125 16.40 -11.35 -16.05
C ARG A 125 15.22 -10.92 -16.93
N THR A 126 15.06 -11.52 -18.11
CA THR A 126 13.94 -11.20 -19.01
C THR A 126 12.62 -11.68 -18.42
N ALA A 127 12.55 -12.94 -17.97
CA ALA A 127 11.37 -13.47 -17.28
C ALA A 127 11.01 -12.63 -16.06
N PHE A 128 12.00 -12.21 -15.27
CA PHE A 128 11.78 -11.31 -14.14
C PHE A 128 11.15 -9.97 -14.57
N ARG A 129 11.70 -9.30 -15.59
CA ARG A 129 11.18 -8.01 -16.07
C ARG A 129 9.75 -8.14 -16.63
N LEU A 130 9.44 -9.24 -17.30
CA LEU A 130 8.08 -9.54 -17.78
C LEU A 130 7.10 -9.70 -16.62
N ARG A 131 7.45 -10.45 -15.56
CA ARG A 131 6.62 -10.56 -14.35
C ARG A 131 6.39 -9.21 -13.67
N VAL A 132 7.44 -8.39 -13.59
CA VAL A 132 7.33 -7.01 -13.06
C VAL A 132 6.38 -6.17 -13.91
N ALA A 133 6.49 -6.26 -15.24
CA ALA A 133 5.59 -5.55 -16.16
C ALA A 133 4.14 -6.03 -16.04
N ALA A 134 3.92 -7.35 -15.98
CA ALA A 134 2.59 -7.93 -15.79
C ALA A 134 1.98 -7.51 -14.44
N ARG A 135 2.78 -7.44 -13.37
CA ARG A 135 2.33 -6.91 -12.08
C ARG A 135 1.93 -5.43 -12.19
N ALA A 136 2.72 -4.61 -12.88
CA ALA A 136 2.39 -3.20 -13.11
C ALA A 136 1.08 -3.04 -13.88
N ALA A 137 0.87 -3.84 -14.92
CA ALA A 137 -0.35 -3.82 -15.72
C ALA A 137 -1.59 -4.14 -14.86
N ARG A 138 -1.54 -5.17 -14.00
CA ARG A 138 -2.65 -5.49 -13.08
C ARG A 138 -2.91 -4.40 -12.03
N VAL A 139 -1.85 -3.78 -11.49
CA VAL A 139 -1.99 -2.63 -10.59
C VAL A 139 -2.71 -1.48 -11.29
N LEU A 140 -2.35 -1.19 -12.54
CA LEU A 140 -3.02 -0.15 -13.35
C LEU A 140 -4.47 -0.52 -13.66
N ALA A 141 -4.75 -1.78 -13.99
CA ALA A 141 -6.12 -2.26 -14.22
C ALA A 141 -7.01 -2.03 -12.99
N ARG A 142 -6.53 -2.40 -11.81
CA ARG A 142 -7.22 -2.14 -10.53
C ARG A 142 -7.35 -0.65 -10.22
N GLN A 143 -6.33 0.15 -10.52
CA GLN A 143 -6.41 1.60 -10.29
C GLN A 143 -7.49 2.23 -11.18
N ALA A 144 -7.57 1.82 -12.45
CA ALA A 144 -8.53 2.33 -13.41
C ALA A 144 -9.98 1.96 -13.04
N SER A 145 -10.21 0.70 -12.65
CA SER A 145 -11.54 0.21 -12.27
C SER A 145 -12.08 0.84 -10.97
N ARG A 146 -11.19 1.43 -10.16
CA ARG A 146 -11.53 2.06 -8.87
C ARG A 146 -11.44 3.59 -8.88
N SER A 147 -11.30 4.19 -10.06
CA SER A 147 -11.12 5.64 -10.18
C SER A 147 -12.25 6.47 -9.52
N GLY A 148 -13.50 5.99 -9.59
CA GLY A 148 -14.63 6.61 -8.91
C GLY A 148 -14.54 6.55 -7.38
N GLN A 149 -14.19 5.39 -6.83
CA GLN A 149 -13.97 5.23 -5.37
C GLN A 149 -12.80 6.08 -4.88
N ALA A 150 -11.67 6.08 -5.61
CA ALA A 150 -10.52 6.91 -5.29
C ALA A 150 -10.88 8.40 -5.26
N ALA A 151 -11.71 8.87 -6.21
CA ALA A 151 -12.22 10.23 -6.21
C ALA A 151 -13.13 10.51 -5.00
N GLY A 152 -13.99 9.57 -4.62
CA GLY A 152 -14.83 9.69 -3.42
C GLY A 152 -14.02 9.78 -2.13
N VAL A 153 -12.98 8.94 -1.98
CA VAL A 153 -12.06 8.98 -0.84
C VAL A 153 -11.30 10.31 -0.79
N ALA A 154 -10.80 10.79 -1.93
CA ALA A 154 -10.16 12.11 -2.01
C ALA A 154 -11.12 13.27 -1.70
N ALA A 155 -12.38 13.17 -2.11
CA ALA A 155 -13.40 14.16 -1.76
C ALA A 155 -13.71 14.15 -0.25
N GLY A 156 -13.62 13.00 0.41
CA GLY A 156 -13.75 12.88 1.87
C GLY A 156 -12.68 13.69 2.62
N LEU A 157 -11.44 13.67 2.14
CA LEU A 157 -10.35 14.49 2.67
C LEU A 157 -10.67 15.99 2.59
N VAL A 158 -11.19 16.43 1.43
CA VAL A 158 -11.61 17.83 1.21
C VAL A 158 -12.79 18.20 2.11
N ALA A 159 -13.78 17.31 2.26
CA ALA A 159 -14.92 17.52 3.14
C ALA A 159 -14.51 17.64 4.62
N ALA A 160 -13.42 16.96 5.02
CA ALA A 160 -12.81 17.11 6.34
C ALA A 160 -12.00 18.41 6.52
N GLY A 161 -11.99 19.31 5.52
CA GLY A 161 -11.31 20.60 5.57
C GLY A 161 -9.85 20.56 5.11
N HIS A 162 -9.42 19.47 4.47
CA HIS A 162 -8.05 19.31 3.99
C HIS A 162 -8.02 19.18 2.46
N PRO A 163 -7.43 20.14 1.72
CA PRO A 163 -7.41 20.06 0.25
C PRO A 163 -6.59 18.88 -0.28
N ASP A 164 -5.58 18.45 0.46
CA ASP A 164 -4.71 17.33 0.15
C ASP A 164 -4.04 16.77 1.43
N GLU A 165 -3.30 15.67 1.27
CA GLU A 165 -2.61 15.00 2.38
C GLU A 165 -1.48 15.84 2.97
N THR A 166 -0.88 16.73 2.18
CA THR A 166 0.17 17.63 2.66
C THR A 166 -0.42 18.60 3.67
N ALA A 167 -1.59 19.17 3.36
CA ALA A 167 -2.32 20.06 4.26
C ALA A 167 -2.76 19.34 5.55
N LEU A 168 -3.23 18.09 5.47
CA LEU A 168 -3.53 17.27 6.65
C LEU A 168 -2.26 17.05 7.51
N ALA A 169 -1.17 16.61 6.90
CA ALA A 169 0.10 16.37 7.60
C ALA A 169 0.65 17.65 8.26
N GLU A 170 0.52 18.81 7.58
CA GLU A 170 0.88 20.10 8.16
C GLU A 170 -0.02 20.51 9.33
N ALA A 171 -1.33 20.22 9.25
CA ALA A 171 -2.28 20.51 10.32
C ALA A 171 -1.97 19.70 11.58
N VAL A 172 -1.69 18.40 11.43
CA VAL A 172 -1.23 17.52 12.51
C VAL A 172 0.08 18.04 13.11
N ARG A 173 1.07 18.35 12.27
CA ARG A 173 2.38 18.86 12.72
C ARG A 173 2.27 20.15 13.53
N ARG A 174 1.31 21.02 13.19
CA ARG A 174 1.06 22.29 13.88
C ARG A 174 0.07 22.15 15.04
N GLY A 175 -0.40 20.94 15.36
CA GLY A 175 -1.34 20.66 16.45
C GLY A 175 -2.74 21.23 16.22
N ARG A 176 -3.14 21.45 14.97
CA ARG A 176 -4.48 21.98 14.61
C ARG A 176 -5.55 20.89 14.49
N VAL A 177 -5.10 19.64 14.33
CA VAL A 177 -5.93 18.44 14.26
C VAL A 177 -5.29 17.42 15.19
N ASP A 178 -6.08 16.79 16.05
CA ASP A 178 -5.61 15.72 16.91
C ASP A 178 -5.34 14.43 16.10
N LEU A 179 -4.54 13.54 16.66
CA LEU A 179 -4.14 12.32 15.95
C LEU A 179 -5.32 11.38 15.65
N GLY A 180 -6.37 11.35 16.49
CA GLY A 180 -7.54 10.50 16.26
C GLY A 180 -8.30 10.95 15.01
N THR A 181 -8.64 12.24 14.95
CA THR A 181 -9.28 12.85 13.78
C THR A 181 -8.41 12.67 12.52
N ALA A 182 -7.10 12.88 12.63
CA ALA A 182 -6.21 12.71 11.48
C ALA A 182 -6.18 11.26 10.96
N VAL A 183 -6.20 10.28 11.87
CA VAL A 183 -6.25 8.86 11.53
C VAL A 183 -7.57 8.50 10.86
N GLU A 184 -8.71 9.01 11.36
CA GLU A 184 -10.03 8.79 10.74
C GLU A 184 -10.08 9.31 9.31
N VAL A 185 -9.48 10.47 9.05
CA VAL A 185 -9.41 11.07 7.71
C VAL A 185 -8.42 10.33 6.81
N ALA A 186 -7.29 9.85 7.36
CA ALA A 186 -6.23 9.22 6.58
C ALA A 186 -6.49 7.73 6.26
N ALA A 187 -7.21 7.01 7.13
CA ALA A 187 -7.40 5.57 6.99
C ALA A 187 -8.08 5.15 5.67
N PRO A 188 -9.14 5.83 5.18
CA PRO A 188 -9.73 5.53 3.88
C PRO A 188 -8.75 5.65 2.70
N LEU A 189 -7.81 6.60 2.76
CA LEU A 189 -6.78 6.79 1.72
C LEU A 189 -5.81 5.60 1.67
N ALA A 190 -5.30 5.19 2.83
CA ALA A 190 -4.39 4.05 2.95
C ALA A 190 -5.05 2.74 2.48
N VAL A 191 -6.30 2.50 2.91
CA VAL A 191 -7.07 1.32 2.51
C VAL A 191 -7.33 1.30 1.02
N GLU A 192 -7.71 2.43 0.41
CA GLU A 192 -7.95 2.49 -1.03
C GLU A 192 -6.67 2.21 -1.83
N ARG A 193 -5.51 2.71 -1.37
CA ARG A 193 -4.23 2.36 -2.00
C ARG A 193 -3.91 0.88 -1.86
N LEU A 194 -4.13 0.29 -0.68
CA LEU A 194 -3.83 -1.13 -0.46
C LEU A 194 -4.69 -2.03 -1.35
N ARG A 195 -5.98 -1.71 -1.56
CA ARG A 195 -6.85 -2.43 -2.52
C ARG A 195 -6.27 -2.51 -3.94
N VAL A 196 -5.54 -1.49 -4.37
CA VAL A 196 -4.89 -1.46 -5.69
C VAL A 196 -3.59 -2.27 -5.67
N VAL A 197 -2.82 -2.20 -4.59
CA VAL A 197 -1.46 -2.77 -4.52
C VAL A 197 -1.47 -4.24 -4.15
N ASP A 198 -2.19 -4.59 -3.08
CA ASP A 198 -2.30 -5.91 -2.50
C ASP A 198 -3.68 -6.09 -1.81
N PRO A 199 -4.73 -6.47 -2.57
CA PRO A 199 -6.08 -6.58 -2.02
C PRO A 199 -6.24 -7.73 -1.02
N ASP A 200 -5.37 -8.74 -1.06
CA ASP A 200 -5.49 -9.94 -0.23
C ASP A 200 -5.14 -9.63 1.25
N ASP A 201 -4.25 -8.67 1.50
CA ASP A 201 -3.87 -8.19 2.84
C ASP A 201 -5.05 -7.55 3.60
N LEU A 202 -6.07 -7.02 2.89
CA LEU A 202 -7.25 -6.47 3.56
C LEU A 202 -8.24 -7.55 4.05
N ALA A 203 -8.07 -8.80 3.62
CA ALA A 203 -8.94 -9.92 3.98
C ALA A 203 -8.39 -10.78 5.13
N SER A 204 -7.14 -10.55 5.55
CA SER A 204 -6.46 -11.24 6.65
C SER A 204 -6.59 -10.50 7.97
#